data_AF-A0A094WGG3-F1
#
_entry.id   AF-A0A094WGG3-F1
#
_cell.length_a   1.000
_cell.length_b   1.000
_cell.length_c   1.000
_cell.angle_alpha   90.00
_cell.angle_beta   90.00
_cell.angle_gamma   90.00
#
_symmetry.space_group_name_H-M   'P 1'
#
loop_
_entity.id
_entity.type
_entity.pdbx_description
1 polymer ?
#
loop_
_entity_poly.entity_id
_entity_poly.type
_entity_poly.pdbx_seq_one_letter_code
_entity_poly.pdbx_strand_id
1 'polypeptide(L)'
;MGEITEKWTMHRAVLFNYWYYPNQELLFSNGCAVLRGHNGSGKSVTTQSLITVLLDGDVRSHKLDPFGGRERKITDTVLGEKGLVDIDHRIGYIALEFKRGNTNIFKTIGMGVEADRNKKQPNVWYFIIDGKRIGEKERDLKLYEEVMDEGKVKKLPRNEKELRNVIEAKLQCGKVYSNRDEYADNVNKHLFGFESLESFKGLIDLLLQARSPKLSDQNKPEGVVQVLNDSLPQLTGEELRPLTSSIEAIDRIEKDLRDYRQDLKGINALHEVYEEYNKITLAEKAVSYLKSTADYEETKKKITESKKNIEKFEKRLAVLSFESKKLDDELSIFRTEKANLGLDEIEALQQNKNDEEKNLVENKNKLAGLEEKKETAEKEYRTYKLQYEEKESQKKTLDWNMKGYLSELKNLSADIHFEEHDRFYNHFFQEKDGNSYSFATWKDVFDGYKQFIKITKEKLDAYEGMKKEVEVLDNQLGNIRMEIDKSQSIIDKEEENHETEVIKLTHEIGAWSQSSKTLSVSEDIVDGLQRNLEDVFDSMEKEVYFSILKLHYEGSKKEHERQLMKKGYAIELLASEIEDIESKIQDWKGREEIEPEFAKKEKVIGKNCIKME
;
A
#
# COMPACT_ATOMS: atom_id res chain seq x y z
N MET A 1 29.12 -18.66 -30.69
CA MET A 1 28.04 -18.05 -31.51
C MET A 1 26.76 -18.85 -31.25
N GLY A 2 25.92 -18.40 -30.33
CA GLY A 2 24.68 -19.09 -30.02
C GLY A 2 23.92 -18.37 -28.92
N GLU A 3 23.04 -17.43 -29.31
CA GLU A 3 22.04 -16.77 -28.45
C GLU A 3 21.09 -15.86 -29.27
N ILE A 4 20.58 -16.36 -30.40
CA ILE A 4 19.55 -15.65 -31.21
C ILE A 4 18.57 -16.66 -31.84
N THR A 5 17.59 -17.13 -31.08
CA THR A 5 16.57 -18.09 -31.59
C THR A 5 15.11 -17.73 -31.30
N GLU A 6 14.82 -16.68 -30.52
CA GLU A 6 13.43 -16.38 -30.07
C GLU A 6 12.91 -14.97 -30.32
N LYS A 7 13.68 -14.07 -30.97
CA LYS A 7 13.22 -12.69 -31.20
C LYS A 7 12.15 -12.60 -32.31
N TRP A 8 11.18 -11.72 -32.12
CA TRP A 8 10.25 -11.32 -33.19
C TRP A 8 10.99 -10.55 -34.29
N THR A 9 10.72 -10.90 -35.55
CA THR A 9 11.29 -10.23 -36.72
C THR A 9 10.20 -9.91 -37.73
N MET A 10 10.24 -8.73 -38.36
CA MET A 10 9.28 -8.39 -39.42
C MET A 10 9.43 -9.38 -40.59
N HIS A 11 8.32 -10.01 -40.99
CA HIS A 11 8.30 -11.05 -42.01
C HIS A 11 7.52 -10.63 -43.26
N ARG A 12 6.36 -9.97 -43.09
CA ARG A 12 5.50 -9.57 -44.20
C ARG A 12 4.66 -8.35 -43.83
N ALA A 13 4.39 -7.47 -44.78
CA ALA A 13 3.36 -6.45 -44.65
C ALA A 13 2.25 -6.67 -45.69
N VAL A 14 1.01 -6.38 -45.32
CA VAL A 14 -0.17 -6.49 -46.18
C VAL A 14 -0.85 -5.12 -46.27
N LEU A 15 -1.17 -4.72 -47.50
CA LEU A 15 -1.75 -3.42 -47.84
C LEU A 15 -2.98 -3.65 -48.72
N PHE A 16 -4.17 -3.33 -48.22
CA PHE A 16 -5.42 -3.42 -48.99
C PHE A 16 -6.09 -2.05 -49.03
N ASN A 17 -6.43 -1.56 -50.23
CA ASN A 17 -6.98 -0.22 -50.42
C ASN A 17 -6.17 0.92 -49.75
N TYR A 18 -4.86 0.75 -49.59
CA TYR A 18 -3.99 1.69 -48.88
C TYR A 18 -3.01 2.39 -49.84
N TRP A 19 -2.90 3.70 -49.75
CA TRP A 19 -2.27 4.58 -50.75
C TRP A 19 -2.81 4.26 -52.16
N TYR A 20 -1.96 3.80 -53.07
CA TYR A 20 -2.32 3.32 -54.42
C TYR A 20 -2.27 1.79 -54.56
N TYR A 21 -2.17 1.05 -53.45
CA TYR A 21 -2.16 -0.42 -53.45
C TYR A 21 -3.59 -0.96 -53.31
N PRO A 22 -4.16 -1.62 -54.34
CA PRO A 22 -5.49 -2.23 -54.25
C PRO A 22 -5.47 -3.47 -53.34
N ASN A 23 -4.55 -4.40 -53.61
CA ASN A 23 -4.11 -5.44 -52.69
C ASN A 23 -2.62 -5.71 -52.96
N GLN A 24 -1.76 -5.64 -51.94
CA GLN A 24 -0.32 -5.83 -52.08
C GLN A 24 0.27 -6.46 -50.83
N GLU A 25 1.08 -7.51 -51.02
CA GLU A 25 1.93 -8.08 -49.98
C GLU A 25 3.39 -7.67 -50.21
N LEU A 26 4.13 -7.39 -49.13
CA LEU A 26 5.54 -7.04 -49.13
C LEU A 26 6.30 -8.00 -48.21
N LEU A 27 7.18 -8.83 -48.76
CA LEU A 27 7.97 -9.80 -47.99
C LEU A 27 9.27 -9.16 -47.47
N PHE A 28 9.62 -9.45 -46.22
CA PHE A 28 10.83 -9.00 -45.57
C PHE A 28 11.84 -10.16 -45.51
N SER A 29 13.10 -9.86 -45.75
CA SER A 29 14.23 -10.78 -45.56
C SER A 29 14.93 -10.40 -44.26
N ASN A 30 14.89 -11.27 -43.25
CA ASN A 30 15.51 -11.07 -41.94
C ASN A 30 15.15 -9.70 -41.30
N GLY A 31 13.86 -9.33 -41.27
CA GLY A 31 13.41 -8.04 -40.76
C GLY A 31 13.62 -6.84 -41.70
N CYS A 32 14.27 -7.02 -42.85
CA CYS A 32 14.62 -5.95 -43.78
C CYS A 32 13.82 -6.00 -45.09
N ALA A 33 13.41 -4.84 -45.60
CA ALA A 33 12.79 -4.70 -46.92
C ALA A 33 13.29 -3.42 -47.61
N VAL A 34 13.42 -3.45 -48.95
CA VAL A 34 13.89 -2.31 -49.74
C VAL A 34 12.86 -1.94 -50.79
N LEU A 35 12.17 -0.82 -50.60
CA LEU A 35 11.23 -0.28 -51.57
C LEU A 35 11.97 0.54 -52.63
N ARG A 36 11.85 0.16 -53.91
CA ARG A 36 12.39 0.89 -55.08
C ARG A 36 11.26 1.33 -56.01
N GLY A 37 11.44 2.47 -56.70
CA GLY A 37 10.43 3.05 -57.59
C GLY A 37 10.55 4.56 -57.71
N HIS A 38 9.78 5.18 -58.62
CA HIS A 38 9.83 6.62 -58.90
C HIS A 38 9.36 7.49 -57.71
N ASN A 39 9.67 8.79 -57.71
CA ASN A 39 9.15 9.72 -56.69
C ASN A 39 7.61 9.79 -56.75
N GLY A 40 6.96 10.04 -55.61
CA GLY A 40 5.49 10.01 -55.50
C GLY A 40 4.86 8.60 -55.44
N SER A 41 5.60 7.53 -55.73
CA SER A 41 5.07 6.14 -55.75
C SER A 41 4.74 5.52 -54.37
N GLY A 42 4.48 6.32 -53.34
CA GLY A 42 4.06 5.85 -52.01
C GLY A 42 5.14 5.31 -51.07
N LYS A 43 6.32 4.92 -51.56
CA LYS A 43 7.40 4.25 -50.78
C LYS A 43 7.58 4.80 -49.37
N SER A 44 7.88 6.09 -49.25
CA SER A 44 8.14 6.73 -47.95
C SER A 44 6.93 6.69 -47.03
N VAL A 45 5.72 6.91 -47.57
CA VAL A 45 4.45 6.90 -46.83
C VAL A 45 4.17 5.50 -46.28
N THR A 46 4.26 4.47 -47.14
CA THR A 46 4.07 3.07 -46.74
C THR A 46 5.03 2.66 -45.63
N THR A 47 6.30 3.05 -45.70
CA THR A 47 7.29 2.72 -44.65
C THR A 47 6.98 3.39 -43.30
N GLN A 48 6.37 4.58 -43.25
CA GLN A 48 5.95 5.17 -41.95
C GLN A 48 4.72 4.49 -41.42
N SER A 49 3.70 4.33 -42.26
CA SER A 49 2.45 3.72 -41.81
C SER A 49 2.70 2.34 -41.18
N LEU A 50 3.67 1.57 -41.69
CA LEU A 50 4.10 0.29 -41.11
C LEU A 50 4.90 0.39 -39.79
N ILE A 51 5.66 1.46 -39.56
CA ILE A 51 6.62 1.55 -38.43
C ILE A 51 6.17 2.58 -37.38
N THR A 52 5.87 3.81 -37.76
CA THR A 52 5.61 4.93 -36.84
C THR A 52 4.15 5.12 -36.48
N VAL A 53 3.23 4.42 -37.15
CA VAL A 53 1.77 4.49 -36.92
C VAL A 53 1.20 3.15 -36.51
N LEU A 54 1.65 2.04 -37.12
CA LEU A 54 1.12 0.72 -36.78
C LEU A 54 1.56 0.21 -35.41
N LEU A 55 2.71 0.66 -34.87
CA LEU A 55 3.20 0.17 -33.58
C LEU A 55 2.46 0.79 -32.38
N ASP A 56 2.11 2.08 -32.43
CA ASP A 56 1.43 2.78 -31.32
C ASP A 56 0.01 3.27 -31.66
N GLY A 57 -0.48 3.02 -32.88
CA GLY A 57 -1.77 3.46 -33.39
C GLY A 57 -1.90 4.98 -33.62
N ASP A 58 -0.82 5.76 -33.69
CA ASP A 58 -0.95 7.23 -33.79
C ASP A 58 -1.18 7.74 -35.23
N VAL A 59 -2.44 8.02 -35.55
CA VAL A 59 -2.82 8.60 -36.85
C VAL A 59 -2.65 10.13 -36.95
N ARG A 60 -2.00 10.81 -35.98
CA ARG A 60 -1.72 12.25 -36.05
C ARG A 60 -0.72 12.58 -37.16
N SER A 61 -1.02 13.60 -37.96
CA SER A 61 -0.26 14.03 -39.16
C SER A 61 1.28 14.01 -39.02
N HIS A 62 1.83 14.47 -37.90
CA HIS A 62 3.28 14.52 -37.67
C HIS A 62 4.00 13.14 -37.69
N LYS A 63 3.29 12.04 -37.43
CA LYS A 63 3.82 10.65 -37.51
C LYS A 63 3.63 10.02 -38.91
N LEU A 64 2.77 10.62 -39.74
CA LEU A 64 2.45 10.19 -41.12
C LEU A 64 3.29 10.89 -42.19
N ASP A 65 3.85 12.07 -41.90
CA ASP A 65 4.65 12.85 -42.83
C ASP A 65 6.14 12.44 -42.77
N PRO A 66 6.85 12.23 -43.90
CA PRO A 66 8.24 11.75 -43.85
C PRO A 66 9.21 12.71 -43.17
N PHE A 67 8.82 13.98 -43.07
CA PHE A 67 9.60 15.12 -42.62
C PHE A 67 8.97 15.81 -41.39
N GLY A 68 7.98 15.19 -40.74
CA GLY A 68 7.30 15.72 -39.55
C GLY A 68 6.29 16.85 -39.83
N GLY A 69 5.94 17.08 -41.10
CA GLY A 69 4.92 18.04 -41.52
C GLY A 69 3.52 17.73 -40.98
N ARG A 70 2.62 18.73 -41.03
CA ARG A 70 1.21 18.60 -40.60
C ARG A 70 0.23 18.50 -41.78
N GLU A 71 0.73 18.42 -43.01
CA GLU A 71 -0.09 18.56 -44.22
C GLU A 71 -0.84 17.26 -44.58
N ARG A 72 -0.26 16.10 -44.25
CA ARG A 72 -0.83 14.78 -44.56
C ARG A 72 -1.79 14.31 -43.47
N LYS A 73 -2.93 13.74 -43.87
CA LYS A 73 -3.90 13.07 -42.97
C LYS A 73 -4.00 11.59 -43.32
N ILE A 74 -4.42 10.77 -42.35
CA ILE A 74 -4.68 9.33 -42.57
C ILE A 74 -5.82 9.09 -43.58
N THR A 75 -6.73 10.05 -43.77
CA THR A 75 -7.75 10.02 -44.83
C THR A 75 -7.13 9.95 -46.22
N ASP A 76 -6.02 10.66 -46.42
CA ASP A 76 -5.37 10.81 -47.72
C ASP A 76 -4.65 9.50 -48.11
N THR A 77 -4.27 8.68 -47.11
CA THR A 77 -3.72 7.34 -47.33
C THR A 77 -4.76 6.29 -47.72
N VAL A 78 -6.03 6.64 -47.86
CA VAL A 78 -7.10 5.70 -48.29
C VAL A 78 -7.88 6.26 -49.48
N LEU A 79 -8.24 7.55 -49.43
CA LEU A 79 -8.99 8.25 -50.48
C LEU A 79 -8.11 8.78 -51.62
N GLY A 80 -6.78 8.84 -51.41
CA GLY A 80 -5.83 9.43 -52.35
C GLY A 80 -5.86 10.96 -52.36
N GLU A 81 -4.95 11.55 -53.14
CA GLU A 81 -4.86 13.01 -53.26
C GLU A 81 -6.05 13.59 -54.05
N LYS A 82 -6.65 14.65 -53.51
CA LYS A 82 -7.88 15.26 -54.05
C LYS A 82 -7.65 15.80 -55.47
N GLY A 83 -8.34 15.21 -56.44
CA GLY A 83 -8.26 15.56 -57.87
C GLY A 83 -7.51 14.56 -58.74
N LEU A 84 -6.80 13.58 -58.17
CA LEU A 84 -6.18 12.47 -58.90
C LEU A 84 -7.02 11.18 -58.87
N VAL A 85 -7.75 10.95 -57.78
CA VAL A 85 -8.61 9.79 -57.57
C VAL A 85 -9.94 10.28 -57.05
N ASP A 86 -11.05 9.94 -57.72
CA ASP A 86 -12.38 10.40 -57.33
C ASP A 86 -13.12 9.32 -56.52
N ILE A 87 -12.67 9.16 -55.27
CA ILE A 87 -13.26 8.26 -54.28
C ILE A 87 -13.64 9.08 -53.06
N ASP A 88 -14.93 9.14 -52.77
CA ASP A 88 -15.47 9.91 -51.64
C ASP A 88 -15.57 9.09 -50.35
N HIS A 89 -15.79 7.78 -50.42
CA HIS A 89 -15.81 6.84 -49.29
C HIS A 89 -15.01 5.59 -49.62
N ARG A 90 -14.16 5.13 -48.68
CA ARG A 90 -13.39 3.88 -48.81
C ARG A 90 -12.90 3.39 -47.46
N ILE A 91 -12.81 2.06 -47.32
CA ILE A 91 -12.10 1.38 -46.24
C ILE A 91 -10.77 0.83 -46.77
N GLY A 92 -9.69 1.13 -46.07
CA GLY A 92 -8.34 0.62 -46.31
C GLY A 92 -7.77 -0.08 -45.08
N TYR A 93 -6.82 -0.97 -45.30
CA TYR A 93 -6.15 -1.77 -44.29
C TYR A 93 -4.64 -1.81 -44.50
N ILE A 94 -3.93 -1.80 -43.39
CA ILE A 94 -2.48 -2.01 -43.32
C ILE A 94 -2.18 -2.97 -42.17
N ALA A 95 -1.34 -3.96 -42.42
CA ALA A 95 -0.94 -4.95 -41.43
C ALA A 95 0.54 -5.33 -41.57
N LEU A 96 1.16 -5.73 -40.45
CA LEU A 96 2.54 -6.14 -40.34
C LEU A 96 2.62 -7.45 -39.53
N GLU A 97 3.08 -8.50 -40.19
CA GLU A 97 3.25 -9.85 -39.69
C GLU A 97 4.70 -10.05 -39.23
N PHE A 98 4.85 -10.43 -37.97
CA PHE A 98 6.11 -10.80 -37.33
C PHE A 98 6.24 -12.32 -37.25
N LYS A 99 7.47 -12.83 -37.36
CA LYS A 99 7.84 -14.24 -37.18
C LYS A 99 8.80 -14.38 -36.00
N ARG A 100 8.55 -15.34 -35.10
CA ARG A 100 9.41 -15.60 -33.92
C ARG A 100 10.57 -16.53 -34.29
N GLY A 101 11.77 -15.96 -34.42
CA GLY A 101 12.98 -16.70 -34.84
C GLY A 101 12.76 -17.50 -36.13
N ASN A 102 13.15 -18.79 -36.11
CA ASN A 102 12.95 -19.70 -37.23
C ASN A 102 11.62 -20.48 -37.19
N THR A 103 10.82 -20.34 -36.13
CA THR A 103 9.56 -21.09 -35.92
C THR A 103 8.45 -20.60 -36.86
N ASN A 104 7.45 -21.42 -37.16
CA ASN A 104 6.27 -20.99 -37.94
C ASN A 104 5.21 -20.26 -37.09
N ILE A 105 5.61 -19.64 -35.97
CA ILE A 105 4.75 -18.82 -35.14
C ILE A 105 4.73 -17.40 -35.71
N PHE A 106 3.54 -16.94 -36.08
CA PHE A 106 3.30 -15.60 -36.62
C PHE A 106 2.40 -14.80 -35.67
N LYS A 107 2.67 -13.51 -35.56
CA LYS A 107 1.80 -12.54 -34.89
C LYS A 107 1.66 -11.31 -35.80
N THR A 108 0.44 -10.93 -36.11
CA THR A 108 0.13 -9.86 -37.07
C THR A 108 -0.58 -8.72 -36.35
N ILE A 109 0.02 -7.53 -36.41
CA ILE A 109 -0.64 -6.30 -35.96
C ILE A 109 -1.23 -5.60 -37.18
N GLY A 110 -2.35 -4.90 -37.03
CA GLY A 110 -2.99 -4.21 -38.15
C GLY A 110 -3.90 -3.07 -37.74
N MET A 111 -4.22 -2.23 -38.73
CA MET A 111 -5.10 -1.07 -38.61
C MET A 111 -6.03 -1.00 -39.82
N GLY A 112 -7.32 -0.83 -39.55
CA GLY A 112 -8.34 -0.47 -40.53
C GLY A 112 -8.67 1.01 -40.44
N VAL A 113 -8.87 1.65 -41.59
CA VAL A 113 -9.21 3.07 -41.72
C VAL A 113 -10.38 3.21 -42.69
N GLU A 114 -11.54 3.62 -42.17
CA GLU A 114 -12.68 4.07 -42.97
C GLU A 114 -12.62 5.60 -43.10
N ALA A 115 -12.50 6.08 -44.34
CA ALA A 115 -12.45 7.50 -44.66
C ALA A 115 -13.63 7.89 -45.54
N ASP A 116 -14.18 9.08 -45.29
CA ASP A 116 -15.30 9.69 -46.02
C ASP A 116 -15.01 11.19 -46.15
N ARG A 117 -15.01 11.74 -47.37
CA ARG A 117 -14.74 13.17 -47.61
C ARG A 117 -15.76 14.10 -46.94
N ASN A 118 -16.95 13.61 -46.62
CA ASN A 118 -18.01 14.36 -45.95
C ASN A 118 -17.86 14.33 -44.41
N LYS A 119 -17.10 13.39 -43.85
CA LYS A 119 -16.85 13.29 -42.41
C LYS A 119 -15.55 14.02 -42.04
N LYS A 120 -15.58 14.79 -40.95
CA LYS A 120 -14.39 15.53 -40.46
C LYS A 120 -13.30 14.64 -39.86
N GLN A 121 -13.66 13.44 -39.40
CA GLN A 121 -12.75 12.46 -38.80
C GLN A 121 -13.00 11.09 -39.44
N PRO A 122 -11.94 10.32 -39.76
CA PRO A 122 -12.05 8.93 -40.18
C PRO A 122 -12.44 8.04 -38.98
N ASN A 123 -13.06 6.89 -39.25
CA ASN A 123 -13.12 5.81 -38.25
C ASN A 123 -11.85 4.97 -38.38
N VAL A 124 -11.20 4.65 -37.26
CA VAL A 124 -9.95 3.90 -37.22
C VAL A 124 -10.05 2.85 -36.11
N TRP A 125 -9.71 1.62 -36.45
CA TRP A 125 -9.65 0.50 -35.51
C TRP A 125 -8.38 -0.29 -35.73
N TYR A 126 -7.94 -0.98 -34.69
CA TYR A 126 -6.70 -1.76 -34.67
C TYR A 126 -7.02 -3.22 -34.37
N PHE A 127 -6.14 -4.12 -34.76
CA PHE A 127 -6.28 -5.54 -34.46
C PHE A 127 -4.93 -6.20 -34.26
N ILE A 128 -4.93 -7.24 -33.43
CA ILE A 128 -3.80 -8.15 -33.24
C ILE A 128 -4.33 -9.55 -33.53
N ILE A 129 -3.62 -10.30 -34.37
CA ILE A 129 -3.96 -11.65 -34.83
C ILE A 129 -2.80 -12.59 -34.52
N ASP A 130 -3.13 -13.75 -33.94
CA ASP A 130 -2.19 -14.73 -33.43
C ASP A 130 -2.28 -16.05 -34.21
N GLY A 131 -1.14 -16.55 -34.66
CA GLY A 131 -1.01 -17.79 -35.45
C GLY A 131 -1.52 -17.68 -36.89
N LYS A 132 -2.73 -17.14 -37.08
CA LYS A 132 -3.39 -16.96 -38.38
C LYS A 132 -2.74 -15.86 -39.21
N ARG A 133 -2.71 -16.12 -40.52
CA ARG A 133 -2.12 -15.23 -41.53
C ARG A 133 -3.21 -14.50 -42.30
N ILE A 134 -2.91 -13.29 -42.76
CA ILE A 134 -3.76 -12.53 -43.69
C ILE A 134 -3.35 -12.91 -45.13
N GLY A 135 -4.29 -13.10 -46.04
CA GLY A 135 -3.97 -13.51 -47.41
C GLY A 135 -5.19 -13.95 -48.23
N GLU A 136 -4.94 -14.45 -49.44
CA GLU A 136 -6.01 -14.91 -50.36
C GLU A 136 -6.27 -16.43 -50.28
N LYS A 137 -5.48 -17.21 -49.53
CA LYS A 137 -5.67 -18.67 -49.39
C LYS A 137 -6.95 -18.97 -48.58
N GLU A 138 -7.51 -20.16 -48.79
CA GLU A 138 -8.76 -20.58 -48.12
C GLU A 138 -8.71 -20.59 -46.58
N ARG A 139 -7.51 -20.80 -46.00
CA ARG A 139 -7.28 -20.84 -44.54
C ARG A 139 -6.92 -19.48 -43.93
N ASP A 140 -6.54 -18.52 -44.76
CA ASP A 140 -6.08 -17.18 -44.36
C ASP A 140 -7.26 -16.25 -44.03
N LEU A 141 -7.01 -15.24 -43.20
CA LEU A 141 -7.98 -14.18 -42.93
C LEU A 141 -8.08 -13.25 -44.15
N LYS A 142 -9.26 -13.20 -44.77
CA LYS A 142 -9.59 -12.25 -45.84
C LYS A 142 -10.12 -10.92 -45.25
N LEU A 143 -9.42 -9.82 -45.54
CA LEU A 143 -9.80 -8.44 -45.16
C LEU A 143 -11.02 -7.90 -45.93
N TYR A 144 -11.52 -8.65 -46.90
CA TYR A 144 -12.61 -8.28 -47.80
C TYR A 144 -13.57 -9.46 -48.01
N GLU A 145 -14.77 -9.17 -48.50
CA GLU A 145 -15.71 -10.14 -49.07
C GLU A 145 -15.70 -10.08 -50.59
N GLU A 146 -15.89 -11.23 -51.24
CA GLU A 146 -15.96 -11.37 -52.68
C GLU A 146 -17.43 -11.38 -53.09
N VAL A 147 -17.92 -10.24 -53.58
CA VAL A 147 -19.31 -10.08 -54.03
C VAL A 147 -19.32 -10.11 -55.56
N MET A 148 -20.24 -10.88 -56.15
CA MET A 148 -20.52 -10.79 -57.58
C MET A 148 -21.39 -9.56 -57.87
N ASP A 149 -20.82 -8.60 -58.59
CA ASP A 149 -21.44 -7.34 -58.98
C ASP A 149 -21.32 -7.24 -60.52
N GLU A 150 -22.46 -7.19 -61.23
CA GLU A 150 -22.54 -7.16 -62.71
C GLU A 150 -21.67 -8.20 -63.45
N GLY A 151 -21.53 -9.41 -62.87
CA GLY A 151 -20.73 -10.50 -63.46
C GLY A 151 -19.21 -10.37 -63.25
N LYS A 152 -18.74 -9.41 -62.45
CA LYS A 152 -17.35 -9.28 -62.00
C LYS A 152 -17.26 -9.56 -60.50
N VAL A 153 -16.17 -10.22 -60.07
CA VAL A 153 -15.87 -10.40 -58.65
C VAL A 153 -15.28 -9.11 -58.10
N LYS A 154 -15.99 -8.48 -57.16
CA LYS A 154 -15.60 -7.22 -56.52
C LYS A 154 -15.21 -7.49 -55.08
N LYS A 155 -14.01 -7.07 -54.69
CA LYS A 155 -13.46 -7.22 -53.34
C LYS A 155 -13.94 -6.06 -52.47
N LEU A 156 -15.01 -6.26 -51.72
CA LEU A 156 -15.58 -5.26 -50.82
C LEU A 156 -14.86 -5.33 -49.46
N PRO A 157 -14.17 -4.28 -48.98
CA PRO A 157 -13.53 -4.31 -47.66
C PRO A 157 -14.56 -4.60 -46.57
N ARG A 158 -14.18 -5.43 -45.60
CA ARG A 158 -14.94 -5.59 -44.36
C ARG A 158 -14.95 -4.26 -43.59
N ASN A 159 -16.01 -3.98 -42.84
CA ASN A 159 -16.00 -2.91 -41.84
C ASN A 159 -15.51 -3.42 -40.47
N GLU A 160 -15.35 -2.51 -39.51
CA GLU A 160 -14.91 -2.83 -38.13
C GLU A 160 -15.73 -3.97 -37.51
N LYS A 161 -17.07 -3.95 -37.64
CA LYS A 161 -17.96 -4.94 -37.01
C LYS A 161 -17.85 -6.31 -37.68
N GLU A 162 -17.76 -6.34 -39.01
CA GLU A 162 -17.55 -7.57 -39.78
C GLU A 162 -16.18 -8.18 -39.50
N LEU A 163 -15.13 -7.36 -39.45
CA LEU A 163 -13.78 -7.81 -39.11
C LEU A 163 -13.71 -8.33 -37.68
N ARG A 164 -14.32 -7.62 -36.72
CA ARG A 164 -14.43 -8.06 -35.32
C ARG A 164 -15.14 -9.41 -35.20
N ASN A 165 -16.29 -9.59 -35.85
CA ASN A 165 -17.02 -10.86 -35.89
C ASN A 165 -16.15 -11.99 -36.51
N VAL A 166 -15.40 -11.70 -37.58
CA VAL A 166 -14.50 -12.68 -38.19
C VAL A 166 -13.34 -13.06 -37.27
N ILE A 167 -12.66 -12.08 -36.65
CA ILE A 167 -11.49 -12.30 -35.80
C ILE A 167 -11.87 -12.95 -34.47
N GLU A 168 -12.83 -12.38 -33.74
CA GLU A 168 -13.13 -12.75 -32.34
C GLU A 168 -14.14 -13.91 -32.26
N ALA A 169 -15.15 -13.97 -33.13
CA ALA A 169 -16.23 -14.96 -33.01
C ALA A 169 -16.14 -16.14 -34.00
N LYS A 170 -15.68 -15.93 -35.24
CA LYS A 170 -15.60 -17.01 -36.25
C LYS A 170 -14.27 -17.75 -36.28
N LEU A 171 -13.17 -17.02 -36.07
CA LEU A 171 -11.81 -17.58 -36.18
C LEU A 171 -11.07 -17.63 -34.84
N GLN A 172 -11.58 -16.94 -33.80
CA GLN A 172 -11.01 -16.84 -32.45
C GLN A 172 -9.49 -16.61 -32.44
N CYS A 173 -9.00 -15.83 -33.41
CA CYS A 173 -7.58 -15.75 -33.74
C CYS A 173 -6.94 -14.41 -33.36
N GLY A 174 -7.55 -13.65 -32.45
CA GLY A 174 -7.10 -12.31 -32.09
C GLY A 174 -8.20 -11.43 -31.50
N LYS A 175 -7.92 -10.12 -31.38
CA LYS A 175 -8.83 -9.10 -30.83
C LYS A 175 -8.81 -7.80 -31.65
N VAL A 176 -9.95 -7.10 -31.71
CA VAL A 176 -10.13 -5.82 -32.42
C VAL A 176 -10.38 -4.67 -31.44
N TYR A 177 -9.43 -3.75 -31.39
CA TYR A 177 -9.37 -2.62 -30.47
C TYR A 177 -9.86 -1.34 -31.16
N SER A 178 -10.80 -0.63 -30.53
CA SER A 178 -11.21 0.72 -30.97
C SER A 178 -10.43 1.83 -30.24
N ASN A 179 -9.77 1.51 -29.11
CA ASN A 179 -8.91 2.44 -28.38
C ASN A 179 -7.43 2.25 -28.77
N ARG A 180 -6.77 3.35 -29.13
CA ARG A 180 -5.33 3.39 -29.43
C ARG A 180 -4.46 2.96 -28.25
N ASP A 181 -4.74 3.45 -27.05
CA ASP A 181 -3.84 3.21 -25.91
C ASP A 181 -3.92 1.76 -25.43
N GLU A 182 -5.11 1.15 -25.45
CA GLU A 182 -5.29 -0.29 -25.21
C GLU A 182 -4.56 -1.12 -26.27
N TYR A 183 -4.66 -0.74 -27.55
CA TYR A 183 -3.93 -1.40 -28.63
C TYR A 183 -2.41 -1.30 -28.43
N ALA A 184 -1.87 -0.11 -28.14
CA ALA A 184 -0.44 0.11 -27.95
C ALA A 184 0.12 -0.67 -26.74
N ASP A 185 -0.64 -0.77 -25.64
CA ASP A 185 -0.29 -1.61 -24.49
C ASP A 185 -0.24 -3.10 -24.86
N ASN A 186 -1.22 -3.58 -25.63
CA ASN A 186 -1.22 -4.96 -26.12
C ASN A 186 -0.10 -5.22 -27.14
N VAL A 187 0.23 -4.28 -28.02
CA VAL A 187 1.39 -4.39 -28.93
C VAL A 187 2.70 -4.46 -28.13
N ASN A 188 2.85 -3.62 -27.10
CA ASN A 188 3.99 -3.65 -26.20
C ASN A 188 4.13 -5.03 -25.53
N LYS A 189 3.09 -5.50 -24.83
CA LYS A 189 3.08 -6.80 -24.14
C LYS A 189 3.47 -7.98 -25.04
N HIS A 190 2.93 -8.03 -26.25
CA HIS A 190 3.14 -9.19 -27.13
C HIS A 190 4.43 -9.17 -27.97
N LEU A 191 5.01 -7.99 -28.23
CA LEU A 191 6.17 -7.86 -29.14
C LEU A 191 7.45 -7.33 -28.47
N PHE A 192 7.35 -6.48 -27.44
CA PHE A 192 8.49 -5.70 -26.91
C PHE A 192 8.77 -5.92 -25.42
N GLY A 193 7.74 -6.06 -24.57
CA GLY A 193 7.88 -6.37 -23.15
C GLY A 193 8.40 -5.21 -22.27
N PHE A 194 8.13 -3.94 -22.61
CA PHE A 194 8.45 -2.83 -21.71
C PHE A 194 7.48 -2.79 -20.50
N GLU A 195 8.00 -2.51 -19.31
CA GLU A 195 7.23 -2.41 -18.06
C GLU A 195 6.16 -1.31 -18.09
N SER A 196 6.38 -0.22 -18.83
CA SER A 196 5.43 0.89 -18.96
C SER A 196 5.12 1.23 -20.41
N LEU A 197 3.85 1.59 -20.65
CA LEU A 197 3.38 2.09 -21.94
C LEU A 197 4.09 3.40 -22.36
N GLU A 198 4.55 4.18 -21.38
CA GLU A 198 5.30 5.42 -21.62
C GLU A 198 6.70 5.15 -22.17
N SER A 199 7.42 4.15 -21.64
CA SER A 199 8.70 3.71 -22.19
C SER A 199 8.55 3.16 -23.62
N PHE A 200 7.47 2.40 -23.89
CA PHE A 200 7.17 1.96 -25.26
C PHE A 200 6.89 3.14 -26.21
N LYS A 201 6.08 4.12 -25.80
CA LYS A 201 5.84 5.35 -26.58
C LYS A 201 7.14 6.14 -26.81
N GLY A 202 8.01 6.23 -25.80
CA GLY A 202 9.35 6.82 -25.90
C GLY A 202 10.20 6.16 -26.98
N LEU A 203 10.21 4.82 -27.07
CA LEU A 203 10.88 4.11 -28.17
C LEU A 203 10.32 4.50 -29.56
N ILE A 204 8.99 4.62 -29.70
CA ILE A 204 8.38 4.98 -30.99
C ILE A 204 8.72 6.44 -31.37
N ASP A 205 8.75 7.35 -30.39
CA ASP A 205 9.12 8.74 -30.63
C ASP A 205 10.62 8.89 -30.93
N LEU A 206 11.48 8.07 -30.31
CA LEU A 206 12.89 7.89 -30.68
C LEU A 206 13.06 7.44 -32.14
N LEU A 207 12.32 6.41 -32.56
CA LEU A 207 12.32 5.92 -33.95
C LEU A 207 11.84 6.98 -34.93
N LEU A 208 10.87 7.81 -34.53
CA LEU A 208 10.38 8.96 -35.31
C LEU A 208 11.44 10.07 -35.43
N GLN A 209 12.21 10.33 -34.37
CA GLN A 209 13.29 11.32 -34.39
C GLN A 209 14.49 10.85 -35.23
N ALA A 210 14.96 9.62 -35.01
CA ALA A 210 16.09 9.02 -35.72
C ALA A 210 15.88 8.91 -37.25
N ARG A 211 14.62 8.89 -37.69
CA ARG A 211 14.19 8.95 -39.10
C ARG A 211 14.57 10.26 -39.80
N SER A 212 14.69 11.37 -39.07
CA SER A 212 14.78 12.70 -39.66
C SER A 212 16.07 12.90 -40.47
N PRO A 213 16.01 13.14 -41.80
CA PRO A 213 17.21 13.38 -42.61
C PRO A 213 17.94 14.68 -42.26
N LYS A 214 17.38 15.48 -41.33
CA LYS A 214 17.93 16.74 -40.82
C LYS A 214 18.87 16.58 -39.60
N LEU A 215 19.33 15.36 -39.28
CA LEU A 215 20.47 15.17 -38.37
C LEU A 215 21.71 15.98 -38.81
N SER A 216 21.86 16.28 -40.10
CA SER A 216 22.91 17.15 -40.65
C SER A 216 22.64 18.66 -40.55
N ASP A 217 21.40 19.07 -40.27
CA ASP A 217 20.95 20.48 -40.29
C ASP A 217 20.69 20.99 -38.84
N GLN A 218 20.39 20.07 -37.91
CA GLN A 218 20.44 20.31 -36.47
C GLN A 218 21.76 19.82 -35.85
N ASN A 219 22.89 20.22 -36.46
CA ASN A 219 24.25 20.04 -35.93
C ASN A 219 24.53 20.97 -34.71
N LYS A 220 23.60 21.00 -33.74
CA LYS A 220 23.77 21.63 -32.44
C LYS A 220 23.82 20.54 -31.37
N PRO A 221 24.92 20.42 -30.59
CA PRO A 221 25.03 19.44 -29.51
C PRO A 221 23.83 19.47 -28.57
N GLU A 222 23.28 20.66 -28.29
CA GLU A 222 22.08 20.84 -27.45
C GLU A 222 20.89 19.95 -27.87
N GLY A 223 20.61 19.82 -29.17
CA GLY A 223 19.46 19.04 -29.66
C GLY A 223 19.65 17.53 -29.48
N VAL A 224 20.86 17.04 -29.73
CA VAL A 224 21.21 15.62 -29.50
C VAL A 224 21.27 15.30 -28.01
N VAL A 225 21.78 16.21 -27.18
CA VAL A 225 21.77 16.07 -25.72
C VAL A 225 20.35 16.07 -25.16
N GLN A 226 19.46 16.92 -25.68
CA GLN A 226 18.06 16.92 -25.28
C GLN A 226 17.37 15.60 -25.65
N VAL A 227 17.53 15.14 -26.90
CA VAL A 227 17.01 13.83 -27.33
C VAL A 227 17.55 12.69 -26.46
N LEU A 228 18.86 12.67 -26.18
CA LEU A 228 19.46 11.64 -25.31
C LEU A 228 18.93 11.70 -23.88
N ASN A 229 18.76 12.89 -23.29
CA ASN A 229 18.18 13.06 -21.95
C ASN A 229 16.72 12.62 -21.90
N ASP A 230 15.90 13.03 -22.89
CA ASP A 230 14.50 12.63 -23.01
C ASP A 230 14.35 11.11 -23.30
N SER A 231 15.44 10.46 -23.73
CA SER A 231 15.55 9.02 -24.00
C SER A 231 16.18 8.21 -22.87
N LEU A 232 16.70 8.86 -21.82
CA LEU A 232 17.15 8.14 -20.62
C LEU A 232 15.91 7.60 -19.90
N PRO A 233 15.98 6.38 -19.32
CA PRO A 233 14.90 5.88 -18.47
C PRO A 233 14.60 6.88 -17.35
N GLN A 234 13.31 7.17 -17.12
CA GLN A 234 12.92 7.87 -15.92
C GLN A 234 13.24 6.98 -14.71
N LEU A 235 13.82 7.58 -13.65
CA LEU A 235 14.11 6.86 -12.41
C LEU A 235 12.82 6.21 -11.89
N THR A 236 12.88 4.91 -11.66
CA THR A 236 11.70 4.13 -11.26
C THR A 236 11.28 4.48 -9.84
N GLY A 237 10.01 4.21 -9.50
CA GLY A 237 9.49 4.43 -8.14
C GLY A 237 10.25 3.64 -7.07
N GLU A 238 10.86 2.50 -7.44
CA GLU A 238 11.72 1.72 -6.55
C GLU A 238 13.08 2.39 -6.31
N GLU A 239 13.69 3.01 -7.32
CA GLU A 239 14.96 3.75 -7.19
C GLU A 239 14.80 5.08 -6.44
N LEU A 240 13.61 5.70 -6.49
CA LEU A 240 13.30 6.92 -5.73
C LEU A 240 12.94 6.64 -4.26
N ARG A 241 12.44 5.44 -3.94
CA ARG A 241 12.02 5.05 -2.57
C ARG A 241 13.11 5.24 -1.51
N PRO A 242 14.38 4.82 -1.73
CA PRO A 242 15.49 5.04 -0.79
C PRO A 242 15.83 6.51 -0.55
N LEU A 243 15.63 7.38 -1.55
CA LEU A 243 15.85 8.82 -1.42
C LEU A 243 14.78 9.45 -0.54
N THR A 244 13.51 9.15 -0.82
CA THR A 244 12.38 9.63 0.01
C THR A 244 12.48 9.14 1.45
N SER A 245 12.77 7.85 1.68
CA SER A 245 12.91 7.32 3.04
C SER A 245 14.11 7.91 3.79
N SER A 246 15.20 8.24 3.08
CA SER A 246 16.35 8.95 3.66
C SER A 246 16.00 10.39 4.07
N ILE A 247 15.21 11.10 3.25
CA ILE A 247 14.74 12.46 3.57
C ILE A 247 13.79 12.42 4.78
N GLU A 248 12.80 11.52 4.80
CA GLU A 248 11.93 11.35 5.97
C GLU A 248 12.68 10.90 7.23
N ALA A 249 13.81 10.19 7.10
CA ALA A 249 14.66 9.85 8.24
C ALA A 249 15.41 11.09 8.76
N ILE A 250 15.90 11.96 7.87
CA ILE A 250 16.52 13.24 8.23
C ILE A 250 15.50 14.15 8.94
N ASP A 251 14.28 14.29 8.42
CA ASP A 251 13.23 15.11 9.04
C ASP A 251 12.83 14.59 10.43
N ARG A 252 12.76 13.26 10.60
CA ARG A 252 12.55 12.62 11.91
C ARG A 252 13.71 12.92 12.87
N ILE A 253 14.96 12.73 12.44
CA ILE A 253 16.15 13.02 13.25
C ILE A 253 16.22 14.51 13.63
N GLU A 254 15.86 15.44 12.75
CA GLU A 254 15.86 16.87 13.06
C GLU A 254 14.79 17.24 14.09
N LYS A 255 13.61 16.61 13.99
CA LYS A 255 12.55 16.76 15.00
C LYS A 255 12.99 16.20 16.36
N ASP A 256 13.50 14.97 16.41
CA ASP A 256 13.96 14.34 17.65
C ASP A 256 15.09 15.18 18.30
N LEU A 257 16.03 15.71 17.51
CA LEU A 257 17.05 16.65 17.98
C LEU A 257 16.47 17.96 18.57
N ARG A 258 15.34 18.43 18.05
CA ARG A 258 14.66 19.64 18.53
C ARG A 258 13.97 19.37 19.86
N ASP A 259 13.28 18.23 19.96
CA ASP A 259 12.59 17.79 21.17
C ASP A 259 13.60 17.49 22.29
N TYR A 260 14.68 16.74 22.02
CA TYR A 260 15.76 16.51 23.00
C TYR A 260 16.45 17.80 23.47
N ARG A 261 16.59 18.82 22.60
CA ARG A 261 17.12 20.13 23.03
C ARG A 261 16.15 20.89 23.94
N GLN A 262 14.85 20.66 23.82
CA GLN A 262 13.85 21.24 24.71
C GLN A 262 13.85 20.51 26.06
N ASP A 263 13.90 19.18 26.06
CA ASP A 263 14.04 18.37 27.28
C ASP A 263 15.29 18.72 28.07
N LEU A 264 16.44 18.86 27.40
CA LEU A 264 17.71 19.22 28.05
C LEU A 264 17.64 20.62 28.70
N LYS A 265 16.92 21.58 28.10
CA LYS A 265 16.64 22.88 28.73
C LYS A 265 15.76 22.73 29.97
N GLY A 266 14.72 21.91 29.91
CA GLY A 266 13.84 21.64 31.05
C GLY A 266 14.57 20.97 32.22
N ILE A 267 15.39 19.95 31.92
CA ILE A 267 16.22 19.23 32.89
C ILE A 267 17.26 20.17 33.53
N ASN A 268 17.91 21.04 32.75
CA ASN A 268 18.87 22.01 33.30
C ASN A 268 18.19 23.02 34.24
N ALA A 269 17.04 23.59 33.86
CA ALA A 269 16.29 24.49 34.72
C ALA A 269 15.83 23.80 36.02
N LEU A 270 15.40 22.54 35.93
CA LEU A 270 15.06 21.73 37.10
C LEU A 270 16.30 21.44 37.96
N HIS A 271 17.46 21.16 37.36
CA HIS A 271 18.71 20.92 38.08
C HIS A 271 19.17 22.17 38.87
N GLU A 272 19.07 23.37 38.31
CA GLU A 272 19.38 24.62 39.01
C GLU A 272 18.51 24.81 40.28
N VAL A 273 17.19 24.59 40.17
CA VAL A 273 16.25 24.66 41.30
C VAL A 273 16.54 23.58 42.35
N TYR A 274 16.85 22.34 41.93
CA TYR A 274 17.21 21.26 42.86
C TYR A 274 18.55 21.52 43.57
N GLU A 275 19.53 22.13 42.89
CA GLU A 275 20.79 22.56 43.50
C GLU A 275 20.58 23.63 44.57
N GLU A 276 19.71 24.61 44.34
CA GLU A 276 19.35 25.62 45.33
C GLU A 276 18.58 25.01 46.51
N TYR A 277 17.59 24.15 46.24
CA TYR A 277 16.87 23.40 47.28
C TYR A 277 17.80 22.52 48.13
N ASN A 278 18.77 21.84 47.50
CA ASN A 278 19.76 21.02 48.21
C ASN A 278 20.65 21.88 49.12
N LYS A 279 21.07 23.08 48.67
CA LYS A 279 21.84 24.04 49.49
C LYS A 279 21.04 24.55 50.69
N ILE A 280 19.77 24.89 50.49
CA ILE A 280 18.87 25.30 51.59
C ILE A 280 18.68 24.15 52.59
N THR A 281 18.35 22.95 52.11
CA THR A 281 18.17 21.75 52.95
C THR A 281 19.45 21.39 53.73
N LEU A 282 20.63 21.54 53.11
CA LEU A 282 21.91 21.36 53.78
C LEU A 282 22.12 22.40 54.89
N ALA A 283 21.83 23.68 54.61
CA ALA A 283 21.95 24.77 55.57
C ALA A 283 21.00 24.59 56.77
N GLU A 284 19.74 24.22 56.54
CA GLU A 284 18.77 23.92 57.60
C GLU A 284 19.24 22.76 58.49
N LYS A 285 19.73 21.66 57.89
CA LYS A 285 20.29 20.53 58.64
C LYS A 285 21.53 20.92 59.43
N ALA A 286 22.41 21.74 58.86
CA ALA A 286 23.60 22.25 59.55
C ALA A 286 23.24 23.17 60.73
N VAL A 287 22.27 24.08 60.57
CA VAL A 287 21.77 24.95 61.65
C VAL A 287 21.09 24.13 62.75
N SER A 288 20.28 23.13 62.38
CA SER A 288 19.63 22.22 63.33
C SER A 288 20.65 21.40 64.13
N TYR A 289 21.70 20.91 63.46
CA TYR A 289 22.83 20.22 64.12
C TYR A 289 23.58 21.16 65.08
N LEU A 290 23.96 22.36 64.63
CA LEU A 290 24.66 23.36 65.45
C LEU A 290 23.85 23.75 66.69
N LYS A 291 22.54 23.96 66.54
CA LYS A 291 21.63 24.24 67.66
C LYS A 291 21.57 23.05 68.62
N SER A 292 21.37 21.83 68.11
CA SER A 292 21.34 20.61 68.92
C SER A 292 22.65 20.38 69.69
N THR A 293 23.81 20.70 69.10
CA THR A 293 25.11 20.63 69.79
C THR A 293 25.27 21.72 70.85
N ALA A 294 24.77 22.94 70.62
CA ALA A 294 24.78 24.01 71.62
C ALA A 294 23.87 23.67 72.81
N ASP A 295 22.64 23.20 72.55
CA ASP A 295 21.68 22.75 73.57
C ASP A 295 22.26 21.57 74.40
N TYR A 296 22.96 20.64 73.74
CA TYR A 296 23.68 19.55 74.40
C TYR A 296 24.83 20.07 75.29
N GLU A 297 25.64 21.02 74.82
CA GLU A 297 26.71 21.62 75.63
C GLU A 297 26.17 22.40 76.83
N GLU A 298 25.10 23.17 76.66
CA GLU A 298 24.46 23.91 77.76
C GLU A 298 23.88 22.92 78.79
N THR A 299 23.20 21.88 78.34
CA THR A 299 22.68 20.81 79.21
C THR A 299 23.81 20.10 79.95
N LYS A 300 24.94 19.82 79.28
CA LYS A 300 26.13 19.23 79.89
C LYS A 300 26.76 20.16 80.93
N LYS A 301 26.84 21.47 80.66
CA LYS A 301 27.28 22.49 81.65
C LYS A 301 26.36 22.50 82.87
N LYS A 302 25.04 22.61 82.68
CA LYS A 302 24.04 22.52 83.77
C LYS A 302 24.18 21.24 84.59
N ILE A 303 24.39 20.08 83.96
CA ILE A 303 24.64 18.81 84.69
C ILE A 303 25.92 18.89 85.52
N THR A 304 27.01 19.46 85.01
CA THR A 304 28.26 19.61 85.79
C THR A 304 28.13 20.61 86.94
N GLU A 305 27.35 21.68 86.77
CA GLU A 305 27.06 22.67 87.82
C GLU A 305 26.15 22.07 88.90
N SER A 306 25.08 21.38 88.51
CA SER A 306 24.22 20.64 89.44
C SER A 306 24.99 19.59 90.22
N LYS A 307 25.90 18.84 89.60
CA LYS A 307 26.80 17.89 90.30
C LYS A 307 27.71 18.60 91.32
N LYS A 308 28.34 19.72 90.95
CA LYS A 308 29.14 20.54 91.88
C LYS A 308 28.30 21.12 93.02
N ASN A 309 27.05 21.49 92.76
CA ASN A 309 26.14 22.02 93.76
C ASN A 309 25.65 20.92 94.71
N ILE A 310 25.35 19.73 94.22
CA ILE A 310 25.08 18.53 95.05
C ILE A 310 26.27 18.28 95.98
N GLU A 311 27.50 18.19 95.46
CA GLU A 311 28.70 17.95 96.28
C GLU A 311 28.93 19.04 97.34
N LYS A 312 28.63 20.32 97.01
CA LYS A 312 28.65 21.42 97.98
C LYS A 312 27.55 21.29 99.04
N PHE A 313 26.33 20.93 98.64
CA PHE A 313 25.21 20.76 99.57
C PHE A 313 25.43 19.55 100.48
N GLU A 314 25.92 18.42 99.98
CA GLU A 314 26.30 17.25 100.78
C GLU A 314 27.36 17.62 101.83
N LYS A 315 28.42 18.34 101.46
CA LYS A 315 29.43 18.84 102.40
C LYS A 315 28.83 19.79 103.44
N ARG A 316 27.92 20.69 103.04
CA ARG A 316 27.25 21.62 103.96
C ARG A 316 26.24 20.93 104.88
N LEU A 317 25.57 19.88 104.41
CA LEU A 317 24.64 19.06 105.18
C LEU A 317 25.41 18.20 106.20
N ALA A 318 26.60 17.70 105.85
CA ALA A 318 27.51 17.06 106.80
C ALA A 318 27.96 18.03 107.93
N VAL A 319 28.28 19.28 107.61
CA VAL A 319 28.62 20.30 108.62
C VAL A 319 27.39 20.66 109.48
N LEU A 320 26.25 20.98 108.86
CA LEU A 320 25.02 21.37 109.58
C LEU A 320 24.45 20.24 110.44
N SER A 321 24.58 18.97 110.04
CA SER A 321 24.16 17.83 110.86
C SER A 321 25.10 17.57 112.04
N PHE A 322 26.38 17.96 111.94
CA PHE A 322 27.31 17.96 113.08
C PHE A 322 26.99 19.12 114.05
N GLU A 323 26.77 20.34 113.54
CA GLU A 323 26.37 21.50 114.33
C GLU A 323 25.01 21.30 115.01
N SER A 324 24.02 20.74 114.30
CA SER A 324 22.69 20.47 114.85
C SER A 324 22.71 19.44 115.98
N LYS A 325 23.60 18.43 115.94
CA LYS A 325 23.78 17.51 117.08
C LYS A 325 24.32 18.25 118.30
N LYS A 326 25.37 19.05 118.11
CA LYS A 326 25.95 19.87 119.18
C LYS A 326 24.94 20.84 119.81
N LEU A 327 24.08 21.45 118.99
CA LEU A 327 23.02 22.35 119.45
C LEU A 327 21.86 21.63 120.16
N ASP A 328 21.56 20.38 119.80
CA ASP A 328 20.56 19.57 120.51
C ASP A 328 21.12 19.10 121.88
N ASP A 329 22.41 18.75 121.92
CA ASP A 329 23.15 18.50 123.17
C ASP A 329 23.12 19.76 124.09
N GLU A 330 23.41 20.95 123.55
CA GLU A 330 23.33 22.23 124.30
C GLU A 330 21.89 22.58 124.72
N LEU A 331 20.88 22.32 123.89
CA LEU A 331 19.47 22.55 124.24
C LEU A 331 18.96 21.58 125.31
N SER A 332 19.51 20.36 125.40
CA SER A 332 19.23 19.44 126.49
C SER A 332 19.67 20.03 127.85
N ILE A 333 20.79 20.74 127.86
CA ILE A 333 21.31 21.44 129.05
C ILE A 333 20.38 22.62 129.40
N PHE A 334 20.10 23.52 128.46
CA PHE A 334 19.24 24.68 128.72
C PHE A 334 17.78 24.31 129.08
N ARG A 335 17.26 23.15 128.65
CA ARG A 335 15.96 22.64 129.10
C ARG A 335 15.94 22.23 130.57
N THR A 336 17.07 21.88 131.16
CA THR A 336 17.17 21.63 132.61
C THR A 336 17.29 22.93 133.41
N GLU A 337 17.87 23.99 132.85
CA GLU A 337 17.90 25.33 133.48
C GLU A 337 16.55 26.07 133.44
N LYS A 338 15.77 25.93 132.35
CA LYS A 338 14.51 26.68 132.17
C LYS A 338 13.35 26.22 133.08
N ALA A 339 13.54 25.18 133.90
CA ALA A 339 12.52 24.70 134.83
C ALA A 339 12.40 25.55 136.14
N ASN A 340 13.30 26.51 136.38
CA ASN A 340 13.49 27.08 137.73
C ASN A 340 12.96 28.50 137.98
N LEU A 341 12.52 29.27 136.98
CA LEU A 341 11.99 30.63 137.19
C LEU A 341 10.83 30.94 136.23
N GLY A 342 9.72 31.40 136.80
CA GLY A 342 8.57 31.89 136.03
C GLY A 342 7.82 32.99 136.79
N LEU A 343 6.97 33.70 136.03
CA LEU A 343 5.88 34.59 136.47
C LEU A 343 6.34 35.84 137.27
N ASP A 344 5.68 36.99 137.22
CA ASP A 344 4.65 37.52 136.32
C ASP A 344 4.62 39.06 136.47
N GLU A 345 3.80 39.74 135.66
CA GLU A 345 2.92 40.88 136.02
C GLU A 345 2.79 41.91 134.88
N ILE A 346 1.54 42.31 134.60
CA ILE A 346 1.04 43.69 134.46
C ILE A 346 -0.47 43.59 134.10
N GLU A 347 -1.31 43.24 135.08
CA GLU A 347 -2.78 43.24 134.96
C GLU A 347 -3.39 44.65 135.16
N ALA A 348 -2.77 45.67 134.58
CA ALA A 348 -3.22 47.07 134.70
C ALA A 348 -3.56 47.75 133.34
N LEU A 349 -3.44 47.02 132.22
CA LEU A 349 -3.68 47.55 130.86
C LEU A 349 -4.91 46.93 130.15
N GLN A 350 -5.70 46.12 130.84
CA GLN A 350 -6.78 45.32 130.22
C GLN A 350 -8.11 46.05 130.01
N GLN A 351 -8.44 47.09 130.79
CA GLN A 351 -9.74 47.76 130.66
C GLN A 351 -9.83 48.72 129.46
N ASN A 352 -8.83 49.57 129.24
CA ASN A 352 -8.83 50.51 128.09
C ASN A 352 -8.68 49.80 126.73
N LYS A 353 -8.18 48.56 126.71
CA LYS A 353 -7.98 47.77 125.49
C LYS A 353 -9.29 47.24 124.90
N ASN A 354 -10.26 46.88 125.75
CA ASN A 354 -11.50 46.21 125.33
C ASN A 354 -12.43 47.08 124.47
N ASP A 355 -12.48 48.40 124.71
CA ASP A 355 -13.39 49.29 123.98
C ASP A 355 -12.82 49.77 122.63
N GLU A 356 -11.49 49.93 122.51
CA GLU A 356 -10.86 50.07 121.19
C GLU A 356 -10.90 48.76 120.41
N GLU A 357 -10.70 47.60 121.04
CA GLU A 357 -10.81 46.30 120.36
C GLU A 357 -12.20 46.06 119.76
N LYS A 358 -13.30 46.47 120.43
CA LYS A 358 -14.65 46.38 119.85
C LYS A 358 -14.82 47.22 118.59
N ASN A 359 -14.43 48.50 118.63
CA ASN A 359 -14.54 49.39 117.48
C ASN A 359 -13.62 48.96 116.31
N LEU A 360 -12.45 48.41 116.64
CA LEU A 360 -11.49 47.89 115.67
C LEU A 360 -11.95 46.55 115.07
N VAL A 361 -12.68 45.70 115.82
CA VAL A 361 -13.34 44.49 115.32
C VAL A 361 -14.52 44.83 114.41
N GLU A 362 -15.39 45.78 114.77
CA GLU A 362 -16.48 46.21 113.88
C GLU A 362 -15.96 46.76 112.55
N ASN A 363 -14.95 47.63 112.59
CA ASN A 363 -14.37 48.20 111.37
C ASN A 363 -13.61 47.13 110.56
N LYS A 364 -12.88 46.20 111.20
CA LYS A 364 -12.30 45.04 110.50
C LYS A 364 -13.36 44.17 109.83
N ASN A 365 -14.49 43.90 110.48
CA ASN A 365 -15.56 43.11 109.90
C ASN A 365 -16.22 43.82 108.70
N LYS A 366 -16.39 45.14 108.76
CA LYS A 366 -16.86 45.96 107.62
C LYS A 366 -15.85 45.96 106.47
N LEU A 367 -14.55 46.05 106.76
CA LEU A 367 -13.47 46.03 105.77
C LEU A 367 -13.34 44.65 105.11
N ALA A 368 -13.32 43.57 105.90
CA ALA A 368 -13.30 42.19 105.43
C ALA A 368 -14.53 41.87 104.56
N GLY A 369 -15.74 42.32 104.94
CA GLY A 369 -16.95 42.16 104.14
C GLY A 369 -16.97 42.99 102.84
N LEU A 370 -16.14 44.03 102.72
CA LEU A 370 -15.92 44.77 101.47
C LEU A 370 -14.81 44.13 100.62
N GLU A 371 -13.76 43.62 101.24
CA GLU A 371 -12.70 42.85 100.57
C GLU A 371 -13.23 41.53 100.00
N GLU A 372 -14.09 40.81 100.73
CA GLU A 372 -14.77 39.60 100.26
C GLU A 372 -15.67 39.90 99.05
N LYS A 373 -16.46 40.99 99.11
CA LYS A 373 -17.29 41.44 97.97
C LYS A 373 -16.45 41.89 96.76
N LYS A 374 -15.26 42.46 97.00
CA LYS A 374 -14.31 42.80 95.94
C LYS A 374 -13.70 41.54 95.34
N GLU A 375 -13.30 40.56 96.16
CA GLU A 375 -12.78 39.28 95.68
C GLU A 375 -13.83 38.48 94.88
N THR A 376 -15.09 38.44 95.32
CA THR A 376 -16.15 37.74 94.55
C THR A 376 -16.41 38.43 93.22
N ALA A 377 -16.52 39.77 93.19
CA ALA A 377 -16.65 40.53 91.94
C ALA A 377 -15.43 40.38 91.02
N GLU A 378 -14.20 40.34 91.55
CA GLU A 378 -13.00 40.06 90.75
C GLU A 378 -12.98 38.62 90.23
N LYS A 379 -13.44 37.63 91.00
CA LYS A 379 -13.56 36.24 90.56
C LYS A 379 -14.60 36.10 89.45
N GLU A 380 -15.78 36.69 89.60
CA GLU A 380 -16.84 36.73 88.59
C GLU A 380 -16.39 37.44 87.30
N TYR A 381 -15.71 38.57 87.40
CA TYR A 381 -15.14 39.25 86.24
C TYR A 381 -14.09 38.38 85.52
N ARG A 382 -13.25 37.66 86.26
CA ARG A 382 -12.28 36.72 85.67
C ARG A 382 -12.95 35.54 84.96
N THR A 383 -14.01 34.95 85.50
CA THR A 383 -14.77 33.88 84.81
C THR A 383 -15.50 34.41 83.57
N TYR A 384 -16.15 35.57 83.63
CA TYR A 384 -16.76 36.18 82.44
C TYR A 384 -15.73 36.50 81.36
N LYS A 385 -14.55 37.03 81.75
CA LYS A 385 -13.47 37.30 80.81
C LYS A 385 -12.95 36.02 80.14
N LEU A 386 -12.73 34.95 80.92
CA LEU A 386 -12.33 33.63 80.39
C LEU A 386 -13.37 33.08 79.40
N GLN A 387 -14.66 33.14 79.73
CA GLN A 387 -15.74 32.68 78.84
C GLN A 387 -15.82 33.52 77.56
N TYR A 388 -15.59 34.84 77.64
CA TYR A 388 -15.54 35.71 76.48
C TYR A 388 -14.34 35.37 75.58
N GLU A 389 -13.13 35.24 76.15
CA GLU A 389 -11.92 34.87 75.41
C GLU A 389 -12.04 33.48 74.78
N GLU A 390 -12.67 32.53 75.47
CA GLU A 390 -12.97 31.20 74.93
C GLU A 390 -13.95 31.28 73.76
N LYS A 391 -15.04 32.05 73.87
CA LYS A 391 -16.02 32.26 72.77
C LYS A 391 -15.43 33.02 71.59
N GLU A 392 -14.56 33.98 71.84
CA GLU A 392 -13.82 34.69 70.79
C GLU A 392 -12.84 33.74 70.08
N SER A 393 -12.16 32.86 70.82
CA SER A 393 -11.31 31.82 70.23
C SER A 393 -12.14 30.87 69.36
N GLN A 394 -13.27 30.34 69.87
CA GLN A 394 -14.18 29.46 69.13
C GLN A 394 -14.67 30.11 67.83
N LYS A 395 -15.03 31.40 67.86
CA LYS A 395 -15.40 32.16 66.66
C LYS A 395 -14.24 32.24 65.65
N LYS A 396 -13.02 32.52 66.10
CA LYS A 396 -11.83 32.56 65.22
C LYS A 396 -11.52 31.20 64.60
N THR A 397 -11.61 30.11 65.37
CA THR A 397 -11.38 28.75 64.84
C THR A 397 -12.45 28.36 63.83
N LEU A 398 -13.72 28.70 64.07
CA LEU A 398 -14.81 28.44 63.13
C LEU A 398 -14.65 29.25 61.83
N ASP A 399 -14.29 30.54 61.91
CA ASP A 399 -14.09 31.39 60.73
C ASP A 399 -12.84 30.97 59.92
N TRP A 400 -11.81 30.41 60.58
CA TRP A 400 -10.66 29.78 59.93
C TRP A 400 -11.03 28.46 59.24
N ASN A 401 -11.71 27.55 59.93
CA ASN A 401 -12.20 26.28 59.36
C ASN A 401 -13.11 26.54 58.14
N MET A 402 -14.03 27.49 58.24
CA MET A 402 -14.93 27.88 57.15
C MET A 402 -14.14 28.34 55.91
N LYS A 403 -13.10 29.17 56.08
CA LYS A 403 -12.21 29.59 54.99
C LYS A 403 -11.41 28.43 54.41
N GLY A 404 -10.98 27.47 55.24
CA GLY A 404 -10.34 26.23 54.81
C GLY A 404 -11.24 25.42 53.87
N TYR A 405 -12.44 25.05 54.34
CA TYR A 405 -13.41 24.28 53.55
C TYR A 405 -13.84 25.00 52.25
N LEU A 406 -13.95 26.33 52.26
CA LEU A 406 -14.23 27.12 51.05
C LEU A 406 -13.07 27.09 50.04
N SER A 407 -11.82 27.05 50.51
CA SER A 407 -10.66 26.90 49.64
C SER A 407 -10.56 25.48 49.06
N GLU A 408 -10.86 24.46 49.87
CA GLU A 408 -10.92 23.06 49.41
C GLU A 408 -12.02 22.87 48.36
N LEU A 409 -13.22 23.38 48.61
CA LEU A 409 -14.33 23.35 47.66
C LEU A 409 -13.98 24.03 46.34
N LYS A 410 -13.26 25.16 46.37
CA LYS A 410 -12.81 25.85 45.16
C LYS A 410 -11.81 25.03 44.36
N ASN A 411 -10.85 24.40 45.02
CA ASN A 411 -9.88 23.51 44.37
C ASN A 411 -10.58 22.30 43.74
N LEU A 412 -11.42 21.61 44.51
CA LEU A 412 -12.20 20.46 44.03
C LEU A 412 -13.13 20.83 42.87
N SER A 413 -13.72 22.03 42.89
CA SER A 413 -14.52 22.57 41.78
C SER A 413 -13.72 22.75 40.50
N ALA A 414 -12.47 23.22 40.61
CA ALA A 414 -11.58 23.37 39.46
C ALA A 414 -11.18 22.00 38.90
N ASP A 415 -10.84 21.04 39.75
CA ASP A 415 -10.51 19.66 39.34
C ASP A 415 -11.66 19.03 38.54
N ILE A 416 -12.90 19.10 39.05
CA ILE A 416 -14.08 18.52 38.39
C ILE A 416 -14.71 19.43 37.32
N HIS A 417 -14.17 20.63 37.09
CA HIS A 417 -14.71 21.63 36.13
C HIS A 417 -16.20 21.99 36.35
N PHE A 418 -16.60 22.20 37.61
CA PHE A 418 -17.98 22.56 37.97
C PHE A 418 -18.21 24.08 37.96
N GLU A 419 -18.58 24.63 36.80
CA GLU A 419 -18.69 26.08 36.54
C GLU A 419 -19.66 26.83 37.47
N GLU A 420 -20.77 26.23 37.88
CA GLU A 420 -21.75 26.90 38.76
C GLU A 420 -21.20 27.17 40.18
N HIS A 421 -20.06 26.58 40.58
CA HIS A 421 -19.46 26.80 41.91
C HIS A 421 -19.22 28.27 42.23
N ASP A 422 -18.63 29.04 41.31
CA ASP A 422 -18.30 30.46 41.55
C ASP A 422 -19.58 31.29 41.82
N ARG A 423 -20.69 30.95 41.17
CA ARG A 423 -21.99 31.61 41.39
C ARG A 423 -22.49 31.38 42.81
N PHE A 424 -22.45 30.14 43.29
CA PHE A 424 -22.88 29.78 44.63
C PHE A 424 -21.90 30.25 45.72
N TYR A 425 -20.59 30.25 45.44
CA TYR A 425 -19.55 30.80 46.31
C TYR A 425 -19.83 32.29 46.60
N ASN A 426 -20.07 33.07 45.54
CA ASN A 426 -20.41 34.50 45.66
C ASN A 426 -21.73 34.73 46.43
N HIS A 427 -22.74 33.87 46.24
CA HIS A 427 -24.00 33.95 46.97
C HIS A 427 -23.83 33.67 48.48
N PHE A 428 -23.08 32.61 48.84
CA PHE A 428 -22.76 32.30 50.23
C PHE A 428 -22.05 33.45 50.95
N PHE A 429 -21.09 34.11 50.29
CA PHE A 429 -20.39 35.26 50.86
C PHE A 429 -21.28 36.50 51.06
N GLN A 430 -22.37 36.64 50.30
CA GLN A 430 -23.33 37.74 50.46
C GLN A 430 -24.34 37.51 51.59
N GLU A 431 -24.74 36.26 51.85
CA GLU A 431 -25.75 35.93 52.88
C GLU A 431 -25.17 35.41 54.21
N LYS A 432 -23.84 35.26 54.31
CA LYS A 432 -23.11 34.78 55.51
C LYS A 432 -23.57 35.38 56.85
N ASP A 433 -23.90 36.67 56.87
CA ASP A 433 -24.26 37.39 58.11
C ASP A 433 -25.74 37.20 58.51
N GLY A 434 -26.53 36.49 57.70
CA GLY A 434 -27.89 36.05 58.04
C GLY A 434 -27.89 34.77 58.89
N ASN A 435 -28.85 34.66 59.82
CA ASN A 435 -28.91 33.57 60.81
C ASN A 435 -29.13 32.14 60.25
N SER A 436 -29.28 31.95 58.92
CA SER A 436 -29.54 30.64 58.30
C SER A 436 -29.35 30.67 56.78
N TYR A 437 -28.26 30.08 56.25
CA TYR A 437 -28.09 29.81 54.82
C TYR A 437 -28.42 28.34 54.49
N SER A 438 -29.06 28.08 53.34
CA SER A 438 -29.48 26.74 52.91
C SER A 438 -28.65 26.20 51.75
N PHE A 439 -28.12 24.99 51.90
CA PHE A 439 -27.30 24.31 50.88
C PHE A 439 -28.09 23.35 49.97
N ALA A 440 -29.42 23.30 50.06
CA ALA A 440 -30.24 22.34 49.33
C ALA A 440 -30.09 22.47 47.80
N THR A 441 -30.26 23.69 47.28
CA THR A 441 -30.06 24.01 45.85
C THR A 441 -28.65 23.71 45.36
N TRP A 442 -27.63 23.87 46.22
CA TRP A 442 -26.24 23.55 45.86
C TRP A 442 -26.07 22.05 45.61
N LYS A 443 -26.73 21.23 46.45
CA LYS A 443 -26.73 19.78 46.35
C LYS A 443 -27.51 19.26 45.15
N ASP A 444 -28.69 19.80 44.88
CA ASP A 444 -29.54 19.39 43.75
C ASP A 444 -28.83 19.62 42.40
N VAL A 445 -28.17 20.77 42.22
CA VAL A 445 -27.41 21.07 40.99
C VAL A 445 -26.16 20.19 40.89
N PHE A 446 -25.47 19.91 42.00
CA PHE A 446 -24.33 18.99 42.01
C PHE A 446 -24.72 17.54 41.68
N ASP A 447 -25.84 17.03 42.23
CA ASP A 447 -26.32 15.69 41.92
C ASP A 447 -26.79 15.58 40.46
N GLY A 448 -27.34 16.65 39.88
CA GLY A 448 -27.61 16.75 38.43
C GLY A 448 -26.32 16.67 37.58
N TYR A 449 -25.30 17.45 37.94
CA TYR A 449 -23.98 17.43 37.26
C TYR A 449 -23.31 16.05 37.35
N LYS A 450 -23.42 15.39 38.51
CA LYS A 450 -22.93 14.02 38.73
C LYS A 450 -23.64 12.99 37.84
N GLN A 451 -24.95 13.12 37.61
CA GLN A 451 -25.65 12.28 36.63
C GLN A 451 -25.20 12.54 35.19
N PHE A 452 -24.98 13.82 34.82
CA PHE A 452 -24.47 14.19 33.51
C PHE A 452 -23.08 13.59 33.23
N ILE A 453 -22.14 13.64 34.20
CA ILE A 453 -20.84 12.99 34.10
C ILE A 453 -20.99 11.47 33.91
N LYS A 454 -21.88 10.82 34.67
CA LYS A 454 -22.11 9.37 34.57
C LYS A 454 -22.58 8.96 33.16
N ILE A 455 -23.58 9.66 32.61
CA ILE A 455 -24.10 9.39 31.26
C ILE A 455 -23.04 9.68 30.20
N THR A 456 -22.25 10.74 30.37
CA THR A 456 -21.15 11.10 29.46
C THR A 456 -20.07 10.02 29.46
N LYS A 457 -19.70 9.49 30.64
CA LYS A 457 -18.77 8.38 30.75
C LYS A 457 -19.30 7.11 30.09
N GLU A 458 -20.55 6.72 30.34
CA GLU A 458 -21.16 5.53 29.72
C GLU A 458 -21.14 5.61 28.17
N LYS A 459 -21.34 6.80 27.60
CA LYS A 459 -21.19 7.03 26.15
C LYS A 459 -19.74 6.99 25.67
N LEU A 460 -18.79 7.49 26.47
CA LEU A 460 -17.37 7.49 26.14
C LEU A 460 -16.80 6.07 26.15
N ASP A 461 -17.13 5.28 27.18
CA ASP A 461 -16.76 3.86 27.31
C ASP A 461 -17.32 3.05 26.12
N ALA A 462 -18.56 3.32 25.70
CA ALA A 462 -19.17 2.69 24.51
C ALA A 462 -18.48 3.10 23.20
N TYR A 463 -18.08 4.37 23.05
CA TYR A 463 -17.33 4.87 21.89
C TYR A 463 -15.93 4.25 21.80
N GLU A 464 -15.22 4.11 22.94
CA GLU A 464 -13.94 3.40 22.97
C GLU A 464 -14.07 1.91 22.64
N GLY A 465 -15.17 1.26 23.06
CA GLY A 465 -15.51 -0.10 22.65
C GLY A 465 -15.67 -0.22 21.14
N MET A 466 -16.54 0.59 20.54
CA MET A 466 -16.75 0.62 19.09
C MET A 466 -15.46 0.94 18.31
N LYS A 467 -14.62 1.85 18.81
CA LYS A 467 -13.34 2.18 18.17
C LYS A 467 -12.40 0.95 18.11
N LYS A 468 -12.33 0.17 19.18
CA LYS A 468 -11.55 -1.08 19.23
C LYS A 468 -12.12 -2.15 18.29
N GLU A 469 -13.44 -2.27 18.20
CA GLU A 469 -14.07 -3.19 17.24
C GLU A 469 -13.77 -2.82 15.79
N VAL A 470 -13.83 -1.52 15.43
CA VAL A 470 -13.44 -1.03 14.10
C VAL A 470 -11.97 -1.36 13.79
N GLU A 471 -11.06 -1.14 14.74
CA GLU A 471 -9.63 -1.46 14.59
C GLU A 471 -9.38 -2.96 14.41
N VAL A 472 -10.13 -3.83 15.09
CA VAL A 472 -10.07 -5.29 14.88
C VAL A 472 -10.62 -5.68 13.50
N LEU A 473 -11.74 -5.11 13.07
CA LEU A 473 -12.34 -5.39 11.77
C LEU A 473 -11.46 -4.93 10.60
N ASP A 474 -10.81 -3.77 10.71
CA ASP A 474 -9.91 -3.26 9.66
C ASP A 474 -8.66 -4.15 9.51
N ASN A 475 -8.10 -4.63 10.63
CA ASN A 475 -7.04 -5.64 10.62
C ASN A 475 -7.50 -6.97 9.98
N GLN A 476 -8.74 -7.42 10.23
CA GLN A 476 -9.31 -8.61 9.59
C GLN A 476 -9.50 -8.42 8.08
N LEU A 477 -9.98 -7.25 7.64
CA LEU A 477 -10.11 -6.91 6.22
C LEU A 477 -8.73 -6.85 5.52
N GLY A 478 -7.71 -6.31 6.20
CA GLY A 478 -6.32 -6.33 5.71
C GLY A 478 -5.81 -7.74 5.46
N ASN A 479 -6.03 -8.66 6.41
CA ASN A 479 -5.64 -10.07 6.26
C ASN A 479 -6.38 -10.76 5.10
N ILE A 480 -7.70 -10.57 4.97
CA ILE A 480 -8.51 -11.16 3.90
C ILE A 480 -8.04 -10.66 2.52
N ARG A 481 -7.75 -9.36 2.38
CA ARG A 481 -7.18 -8.80 1.14
C ARG A 481 -5.84 -9.45 0.80
N MET A 482 -4.95 -9.60 1.77
CA MET A 482 -3.65 -10.22 1.54
C MET A 482 -3.75 -11.71 1.16
N GLU A 483 -4.79 -12.43 1.59
CA GLU A 483 -5.05 -13.80 1.10
C GLU A 483 -5.62 -13.82 -0.32
N ILE A 484 -6.51 -12.87 -0.66
CA ILE A 484 -7.01 -12.71 -2.04
C ILE A 484 -5.85 -12.39 -3.00
N ASP A 485 -4.99 -11.43 -2.66
CA ASP A 485 -3.84 -11.04 -3.49
C ASP A 485 -2.86 -12.22 -3.71
N LYS A 486 -2.63 -13.04 -2.67
CA LYS A 486 -1.85 -14.28 -2.79
C LYS A 486 -2.53 -15.31 -3.69
N SER A 487 -3.85 -15.50 -3.54
CA SER A 487 -4.60 -16.44 -4.38
C SER A 487 -4.61 -16.01 -5.84
N GLN A 488 -4.78 -14.71 -6.11
CA GLN A 488 -4.72 -14.16 -7.46
C GLN A 488 -3.31 -14.34 -8.05
N SER A 489 -2.25 -14.00 -7.32
CA SER A 489 -0.87 -14.22 -7.78
C SER A 489 -0.54 -15.70 -8.03
N ILE A 490 -1.22 -16.64 -7.38
CA ILE A 490 -1.11 -18.08 -7.70
C ILE A 490 -1.87 -18.39 -9.00
N ILE A 491 -3.09 -17.87 -9.18
CA ILE A 491 -3.88 -18.03 -10.41
C ILE A 491 -3.09 -17.50 -11.62
N ASP A 492 -2.66 -16.23 -11.57
CA ASP A 492 -1.91 -15.58 -12.66
C ASP A 492 -0.66 -16.39 -13.07
N LYS A 493 0.01 -16.99 -12.08
CA LYS A 493 1.20 -17.82 -12.30
C LYS A 493 0.88 -19.20 -12.87
N GLU A 494 -0.21 -19.84 -12.45
CA GLU A 494 -0.63 -21.11 -13.05
C GLU A 494 -1.22 -20.91 -14.46
N GLU A 495 -1.81 -19.75 -14.75
CA GLU A 495 -2.18 -19.33 -16.11
C GLU A 495 -0.93 -19.14 -16.99
N GLU A 496 0.11 -18.44 -16.52
CA GLU A 496 1.40 -18.33 -17.25
C GLU A 496 2.08 -19.69 -17.46
N ASN A 497 2.07 -20.57 -16.45
CA ASN A 497 2.54 -21.95 -16.58
C ASN A 497 1.73 -22.73 -17.64
N HIS A 498 0.40 -22.54 -17.68
CA HIS A 498 -0.48 -23.19 -18.64
C HIS A 498 -0.19 -22.72 -20.07
N GLU A 499 -0.15 -21.41 -20.33
CA GLU A 499 0.20 -20.85 -21.64
C GLU A 499 1.57 -21.36 -22.12
N THR A 500 2.57 -21.39 -21.25
CA THR A 500 3.91 -21.86 -21.60
C THR A 500 3.97 -23.37 -21.90
N GLU A 501 3.20 -24.21 -21.21
CA GLU A 501 3.09 -25.64 -21.55
C GLU A 501 2.29 -25.89 -22.85
N VAL A 502 1.20 -25.15 -23.09
CA VAL A 502 0.45 -25.21 -24.37
C VAL A 502 1.37 -24.84 -25.55
N ILE A 503 2.21 -23.81 -25.40
CA ILE A 503 3.21 -23.43 -26.41
C ILE A 503 4.25 -24.54 -26.63
N LYS A 504 4.73 -25.20 -25.57
CA LYS A 504 5.67 -26.34 -25.67
C LYS A 504 5.05 -27.51 -26.43
N LEU A 505 3.84 -27.94 -26.05
CA LEU A 505 3.13 -29.05 -26.70
C LEU A 505 2.82 -28.74 -28.17
N THR A 506 2.44 -27.49 -28.47
CA THR A 506 2.24 -27.01 -29.85
C THR A 506 3.51 -27.14 -30.68
N HIS A 507 4.67 -26.80 -30.10
CA HIS A 507 5.98 -26.96 -30.72
C HIS A 507 6.37 -28.43 -30.90
N GLU A 508 6.14 -29.29 -29.91
CA GLU A 508 6.41 -30.74 -29.98
C GLU A 508 5.58 -31.43 -31.07
N ILE A 509 4.30 -31.09 -31.22
CA ILE A 509 3.44 -31.62 -32.29
C ILE A 509 3.95 -31.18 -33.67
N GLY A 510 4.37 -29.92 -33.81
CA GLY A 510 4.98 -29.41 -35.04
C GLY A 510 6.27 -30.15 -35.40
N ALA A 511 7.16 -30.35 -34.41
CA ALA A 511 8.41 -31.10 -34.59
C ALA A 511 8.15 -32.58 -34.91
N TRP A 512 7.19 -33.23 -34.24
CA TRP A 512 6.77 -34.59 -34.52
C TRP A 512 6.30 -34.76 -35.96
N SER A 513 5.42 -33.86 -36.45
CA SER A 513 4.92 -33.90 -37.82
C SER A 513 6.05 -33.79 -38.85
N GLN A 514 7.02 -32.91 -38.63
CA GLN A 514 8.20 -32.76 -39.51
C GLN A 514 9.16 -33.97 -39.45
N SER A 515 9.19 -34.69 -38.32
CA SER A 515 10.03 -35.89 -38.14
C SER A 515 9.47 -37.15 -38.82
N SER A 516 8.15 -37.19 -39.07
CA SER A 516 7.46 -38.39 -39.60
C SER A 516 7.71 -38.59 -41.10
N LYS A 517 8.62 -39.52 -41.42
CA LYS A 517 8.94 -39.89 -42.82
C LYS A 517 7.98 -40.91 -43.45
N THR A 518 7.34 -41.75 -42.63
CA THR A 518 6.57 -42.92 -43.11
C THR A 518 5.07 -42.67 -43.12
N LEU A 519 4.57 -41.79 -42.25
CA LEU A 519 3.17 -41.39 -42.18
C LEU A 519 3.13 -39.86 -42.38
N SER A 520 3.00 -39.41 -43.63
CA SER A 520 2.87 -37.99 -43.91
C SER A 520 1.55 -37.46 -43.35
N VAL A 521 1.61 -36.59 -42.35
CA VAL A 521 0.45 -35.89 -41.79
C VAL A 521 0.31 -34.56 -42.53
N SER A 522 -0.88 -34.22 -42.99
CA SER A 522 -1.14 -32.92 -43.63
C SER A 522 -1.16 -31.80 -42.58
N GLU A 523 -0.77 -30.59 -42.98
CA GLU A 523 -0.87 -29.39 -42.14
C GLU A 523 -2.30 -29.23 -41.59
N ASP A 524 -3.31 -29.59 -42.39
CA ASP A 524 -4.73 -29.67 -42.03
C ASP A 524 -5.04 -30.44 -40.74
N ILE A 525 -4.32 -31.53 -40.47
CA ILE A 525 -4.50 -32.38 -39.27
C ILE A 525 -3.69 -31.82 -38.10
N VAL A 526 -2.52 -31.23 -38.36
CA VAL A 526 -1.70 -30.55 -37.35
C VAL A 526 -2.44 -29.34 -36.79
N ASP A 527 -2.99 -28.49 -37.66
CA ASP A 527 -3.87 -27.37 -37.29
C ASP A 527 -5.08 -27.82 -36.45
N GLY A 528 -5.64 -29.00 -36.77
CA GLY A 528 -6.77 -29.58 -36.04
C GLY A 528 -6.39 -30.05 -34.64
N LEU A 529 -5.25 -30.73 -34.51
CA LEU A 529 -4.71 -31.16 -33.21
C LEU A 529 -4.31 -29.97 -32.33
N GLN A 530 -3.74 -28.92 -32.92
CA GLN A 530 -3.35 -27.70 -32.21
C GLN A 530 -4.57 -26.91 -31.71
N ARG A 531 -5.65 -26.77 -32.50
CA ARG A 531 -6.91 -26.19 -31.98
C ARG A 531 -7.54 -27.05 -30.89
N ASN A 532 -7.59 -28.36 -31.08
CA ASN A 532 -8.13 -29.23 -30.04
C ASN A 532 -7.35 -29.12 -28.72
N LEU A 533 -6.08 -28.71 -28.75
CA LEU A 533 -5.20 -28.49 -27.60
C LEU A 533 -5.64 -27.31 -26.73
N GLU A 534 -6.20 -26.26 -27.35
CA GLU A 534 -6.80 -25.11 -26.66
C GLU A 534 -8.05 -25.54 -25.86
N ASP A 535 -8.79 -26.54 -26.36
CA ASP A 535 -10.04 -27.06 -25.77
C ASP A 535 -9.87 -28.33 -24.89
N VAL A 536 -8.65 -28.86 -24.68
CA VAL A 536 -8.42 -30.20 -24.06
C VAL A 536 -9.08 -30.34 -22.68
N PHE A 537 -9.09 -29.29 -21.87
CA PHE A 537 -9.47 -29.38 -20.45
C PHE A 537 -10.93 -29.06 -20.15
N ASP A 538 -11.68 -28.47 -21.09
CA ASP A 538 -13.06 -28.02 -20.84
C ASP A 538 -14.12 -29.13 -20.97
N SER A 539 -13.83 -30.20 -21.75
CA SER A 539 -14.63 -31.45 -21.75
C SER A 539 -14.11 -32.58 -22.66
N MET A 540 -12.97 -32.44 -23.35
CA MET A 540 -12.60 -33.40 -24.39
C MET A 540 -12.01 -34.71 -23.84
N GLU A 541 -12.75 -35.81 -24.03
CA GLU A 541 -12.20 -37.15 -23.80
C GLU A 541 -11.03 -37.44 -24.75
N LYS A 542 -10.01 -38.13 -24.23
CA LYS A 542 -8.78 -38.49 -24.97
C LYS A 542 -9.05 -39.19 -26.31
N GLU A 543 -10.13 -39.96 -26.40
CA GLU A 543 -10.52 -40.66 -27.64
C GLU A 543 -11.01 -39.69 -28.73
N VAL A 544 -11.67 -38.60 -28.34
CA VAL A 544 -12.11 -37.52 -29.25
C VAL A 544 -10.89 -36.76 -29.78
N TYR A 545 -9.94 -36.39 -28.92
CA TYR A 545 -8.72 -35.69 -29.30
C TYR A 545 -7.91 -36.46 -30.37
N PHE A 546 -7.70 -37.76 -30.19
CA PHE A 546 -6.95 -38.60 -31.14
C PHE A 546 -7.79 -39.13 -32.32
N SER A 547 -9.09 -38.86 -32.40
CA SER A 547 -9.99 -39.39 -33.44
C SER A 547 -9.54 -39.05 -34.87
N ILE A 548 -9.14 -37.79 -35.10
CA ILE A 548 -8.63 -37.28 -36.38
C ILE A 548 -7.37 -38.05 -36.81
N LEU A 549 -6.47 -38.26 -35.87
CA LEU A 549 -5.18 -38.94 -36.07
C LEU A 549 -5.40 -40.44 -36.37
N LYS A 550 -6.36 -41.06 -35.68
CA LYS A 550 -6.78 -42.46 -35.88
C LYS A 550 -7.43 -42.67 -37.26
N LEU A 551 -8.33 -41.77 -37.67
CA LEU A 551 -8.94 -41.79 -39.01
C LEU A 551 -7.88 -41.65 -40.12
N HIS A 552 -6.92 -40.75 -39.96
CA HIS A 552 -5.81 -40.59 -40.91
C HIS A 552 -4.92 -41.84 -41.00
N TYR A 553 -4.62 -42.45 -39.86
CA TYR A 553 -3.86 -43.71 -39.80
C TYR A 553 -4.61 -44.86 -40.51
N GLU A 554 -5.90 -45.04 -40.23
CA GLU A 554 -6.71 -46.09 -40.87
C GLU A 554 -6.89 -45.87 -42.38
N GLY A 555 -7.05 -44.63 -42.83
CA GLY A 555 -7.07 -44.27 -44.25
C GLY A 555 -5.74 -44.54 -44.95
N SER A 556 -4.64 -44.08 -44.34
CA SER A 556 -3.28 -44.30 -44.85
C SER A 556 -2.94 -45.79 -44.93
N LYS A 557 -3.33 -46.58 -43.92
CA LYS A 557 -3.15 -48.04 -43.90
C LYS A 557 -3.88 -48.71 -45.07
N LYS A 558 -5.16 -48.39 -45.28
CA LYS A 558 -5.97 -48.97 -46.37
C LYS A 558 -5.40 -48.68 -47.77
N GLU A 559 -4.85 -47.48 -48.00
CA GLU A 559 -4.23 -47.18 -49.30
C GLU A 559 -2.90 -47.92 -49.49
N HIS A 560 -2.09 -48.07 -48.44
CA HIS A 560 -0.86 -48.89 -48.52
C HIS A 560 -1.18 -50.37 -48.76
N GLU A 561 -2.19 -50.92 -48.08
CA GLU A 561 -2.69 -52.28 -48.34
C GLU A 561 -3.19 -52.43 -49.79
N ARG A 562 -3.92 -51.44 -50.32
CA ARG A 562 -4.36 -51.43 -51.73
C ARG A 562 -3.20 -51.38 -52.72
N GLN A 563 -2.16 -50.59 -52.45
CA GLN A 563 -0.95 -50.55 -53.29
C GLN A 563 -0.16 -51.86 -53.21
N LEU A 564 -0.08 -52.48 -52.04
CA LEU A 564 0.59 -53.75 -51.84
C LEU A 564 -0.12 -54.88 -52.59
N MET A 565 -1.46 -54.93 -52.54
CA MET A 565 -2.27 -55.85 -53.35
C MET A 565 -2.09 -55.62 -54.87
N LYS A 566 -2.09 -54.37 -55.34
CA LYS A 566 -1.82 -54.04 -56.75
C LYS A 566 -0.44 -54.49 -57.22
N LYS A 567 0.59 -54.29 -56.38
CA LYS A 567 1.95 -54.75 -56.68
C LYS A 567 2.07 -56.27 -56.62
N GLY A 568 1.40 -56.93 -55.67
CA GLY A 568 1.31 -58.39 -55.59
C GLY A 568 0.72 -58.98 -56.87
N TYR A 569 -0.44 -58.48 -57.31
CA TYR A 569 -1.06 -58.92 -58.56
C TYR A 569 -0.18 -58.65 -59.79
N ALA A 570 0.52 -57.51 -59.85
CA ALA A 570 1.46 -57.23 -60.94
C ALA A 570 2.68 -58.18 -60.93
N ILE A 571 3.15 -58.60 -59.74
CA ILE A 571 4.22 -59.60 -59.59
C ILE A 571 3.72 -60.98 -60.01
N GLU A 572 2.50 -61.38 -59.64
CA GLU A 572 1.87 -62.64 -60.06
C GLU A 572 1.67 -62.68 -61.58
N LEU A 573 1.19 -61.59 -62.18
CA LEU A 573 1.04 -61.47 -63.63
C LEU A 573 2.39 -61.62 -64.34
N LEU A 574 3.42 -60.86 -63.92
CA LEU A 574 4.77 -60.95 -64.46
C LEU A 574 5.41 -62.35 -64.25
N ALA A 575 5.14 -63.00 -63.11
CA ALA A 575 5.59 -64.37 -62.87
C ALA A 575 4.92 -65.36 -63.84
N SER A 576 3.61 -65.21 -64.07
CA SER A 576 2.91 -66.03 -65.07
C SER A 576 3.41 -65.76 -66.49
N GLU A 577 3.70 -64.51 -66.87
CA GLU A 577 4.31 -64.17 -68.16
C GLU A 577 5.71 -64.76 -68.31
N ILE A 578 6.51 -64.81 -67.23
CA ILE A 578 7.81 -65.47 -67.20
C ILE A 578 7.66 -66.98 -67.38
N GLU A 579 6.77 -67.65 -66.64
CA GLU A 579 6.49 -69.09 -66.83
C GLU A 579 6.01 -69.41 -68.26
N ASP A 580 5.14 -68.57 -68.83
CA ASP A 580 4.65 -68.69 -70.20
C ASP A 580 5.78 -68.52 -71.25
N ILE A 581 6.76 -67.66 -70.98
CA ILE A 581 7.93 -67.44 -71.83
C ILE A 581 8.95 -68.57 -71.64
N GLU A 582 9.17 -69.06 -70.41
CA GLU A 582 10.06 -70.19 -70.13
C GLU A 582 9.53 -71.50 -70.73
N SER A 583 8.21 -71.73 -70.66
CA SER A 583 7.53 -72.83 -71.36
C SER A 583 7.73 -72.74 -72.87
N LYS A 584 7.53 -71.56 -73.48
CA LYS A 584 7.85 -71.33 -74.91
C LYS A 584 9.33 -71.58 -75.19
N ILE A 585 10.26 -71.15 -74.34
CA ILE A 585 11.70 -71.42 -74.52
C ILE A 585 12.02 -72.92 -74.43
N GLN A 586 11.33 -73.69 -73.57
CA GLN A 586 11.44 -75.15 -73.52
C GLN A 586 10.91 -75.81 -74.80
N ASP A 587 9.71 -75.44 -75.26
CA ASP A 587 9.12 -75.94 -76.50
C ASP A 587 10.01 -75.67 -77.73
N TRP A 588 10.64 -74.49 -77.78
CA TRP A 588 11.57 -74.12 -78.85
C TRP A 588 12.92 -74.87 -78.75
N LYS A 589 13.42 -75.16 -77.54
CA LYS A 589 14.61 -76.01 -77.34
C LYS A 589 14.35 -77.50 -77.64
N GLY A 590 13.10 -77.94 -77.62
CA GLY A 590 12.68 -79.32 -77.90
C GLY A 590 12.46 -79.64 -79.39
N ARG A 591 12.65 -78.68 -80.30
CA ARG A 591 12.49 -78.89 -81.75
C ARG A 591 13.84 -78.90 -82.47
N GLU A 592 14.14 -80.01 -83.13
CA GLU A 592 15.19 -80.05 -84.15
C GLU A 592 14.64 -79.43 -85.45
N GLU A 593 15.24 -78.32 -85.86
CA GLU A 593 14.97 -77.52 -87.06
C GLU A 593 13.61 -76.77 -87.14
N ILE A 594 13.68 -75.50 -87.57
CA ILE A 594 12.54 -74.61 -87.84
C ILE A 594 12.83 -73.90 -89.17
N GLU A 595 12.00 -74.14 -90.20
CA GLU A 595 12.05 -73.36 -91.44
C GLU A 595 11.47 -71.94 -91.21
N PRO A 596 12.14 -70.87 -91.69
CA PRO A 596 11.63 -69.50 -91.55
C PRO A 596 10.56 -69.18 -92.62
N GLU A 597 9.36 -68.78 -92.18
CA GLU A 597 8.33 -68.24 -93.08
C GLU A 597 8.74 -66.88 -93.66
N PHE A 598 9.01 -66.83 -94.97
CA PHE A 598 9.17 -65.57 -95.69
C PHE A 598 7.80 -64.96 -96.03
N ALA A 599 7.55 -63.76 -95.50
CA ALA A 599 6.29 -63.04 -95.63
C ALA A 599 5.82 -62.85 -97.09
N LYS A 600 4.61 -63.31 -97.41
CA LYS A 600 3.91 -62.97 -98.65
C LYS A 600 3.25 -61.59 -98.53
N LYS A 601 3.56 -60.70 -99.48
CA LYS A 601 2.85 -59.43 -99.68
C LYS A 601 1.41 -59.70 -100.14
N GLU A 602 0.42 -59.17 -99.44
CA GLU A 602 -0.95 -59.03 -99.96
C GLU A 602 -1.32 -57.57 -100.29
N LYS A 603 -2.32 -57.44 -101.17
CA LYS A 603 -2.59 -56.23 -101.96
C LYS A 603 -3.57 -55.27 -101.28
N VAL A 604 -3.35 -53.98 -101.53
CA VAL A 604 -4.31 -52.89 -101.27
C VAL A 604 -5.50 -52.94 -102.24
N ILE A 605 -6.68 -53.32 -101.76
CA ILE A 605 -8.04 -52.90 -102.20
C ILE A 605 -8.98 -53.16 -100.99
N GLY A 606 -9.90 -52.30 -100.51
CA GLY A 606 -10.29 -50.92 -100.84
C GLY A 606 -11.79 -50.70 -100.53
N LYS A 607 -12.18 -49.54 -99.95
CA LYS A 607 -13.57 -49.14 -99.56
C LYS A 607 -14.15 -49.97 -98.38
N ASN A 608 -15.08 -49.55 -97.52
CA ASN A 608 -15.84 -48.32 -97.20
C ASN A 608 -16.53 -48.58 -95.81
N CYS A 609 -17.06 -47.66 -94.99
CA CYS A 609 -16.95 -46.20 -94.79
C CYS A 609 -17.84 -45.81 -93.57
N ILE A 610 -17.57 -44.68 -92.88
CA ILE A 610 -18.52 -43.92 -92.01
C ILE A 610 -18.88 -44.64 -90.66
N LYS A 611 -19.01 -44.00 -89.48
CA LYS A 611 -19.19 -42.59 -89.05
C LYS A 611 -18.51 -42.32 -87.69
N MET A 612 -18.30 -41.04 -87.35
CA MET A 612 -18.13 -40.59 -85.96
C MET A 612 -19.50 -40.50 -85.26
N GLU A 613 -19.52 -40.76 -83.96
CA GLU A 613 -19.90 -39.77 -82.93
C GLU A 613 -19.05 -40.03 -81.67
#